data_AF-A6MZF5-F1
#
_entry.id   AF-A6MZF5-F1
#
_cell.length_a   1.000
_cell.length_b   1.000
_cell.length_c   1.000
_cell.angle_alpha   90.00
_cell.angle_beta   90.00
_cell.angle_gamma   90.00
#
_symmetry.space_group_name_H-M   'P 1'
#
loop_
_entity.id
_entity.type
_entity.pdbx_description
1 polymer ?
#
loop_
_entity_poly.entity_id
_entity_poly.type
_entity_poly.pdbx_seq_one_letter_code
_entity_poly.pdbx_strand_id
1 'polypeptide(L)' 'GILNKVFHNITDTHVAHHLFSTMPHYHAMEATKAIRPILGEYYQFDPTPVAKATWREAKECIYVEPEDNKGVFWYNNKF' A
#
# COMPACT_ATOMS: atom_id res chain seq x y z
N GLY A 1 -13.23 5.66 6.95
CA GLY A 1 -13.01 6.75 7.92
C GLY A 1 -12.98 8.11 7.22
N ILE A 2 -12.59 9.17 7.92
CA ILE A 2 -12.47 10.54 7.35
C ILE A 2 -11.49 10.54 6.17
N LEU A 3 -10.33 9.90 6.33
CA LEU A 3 -9.31 9.82 5.28
C LEU A 3 -9.84 9.13 4.02
N ASN A 4 -10.60 8.03 4.13
CA ASN A 4 -11.20 7.37 2.97
C ASN A 4 -12.13 8.31 2.18
N LYS A 5 -12.88 9.18 2.86
CA LYS A 5 -13.77 10.15 2.21
C LYS A 5 -12.97 11.23 1.48
N VAL A 6 -11.94 11.78 2.13
CA VAL A 6 -11.08 12.83 1.56
C VAL A 6 -10.28 12.31 0.37
N PHE A 7 -9.77 11.09 0.46
CA PHE A 7 -8.94 10.48 -0.59
C PHE A 7 -9.72 9.58 -1.55
N HIS A 8 -11.06 9.64 -1.55
CA HIS A 8 -11.91 8.84 -2.44
C HIS A 8 -11.57 7.34 -2.47
N ASN A 9 -11.23 6.77 -1.31
CA ASN A 9 -10.81 5.38 -1.16
C ASN A 9 -9.61 4.96 -2.04
N ILE A 10 -8.80 5.89 -2.57
CA ILE A 10 -7.73 5.54 -3.52
C ILE A 10 -6.70 4.58 -2.94
N THR A 11 -6.47 4.61 -1.63
CA THR A 11 -5.60 3.65 -0.93
C THR A 11 -6.18 2.23 -0.92
N ASP A 12 -7.50 2.10 -0.86
CA ASP A 12 -8.22 0.82 -0.92
C ASP A 12 -8.35 0.32 -2.36
N THR A 13 -8.32 1.22 -3.34
CA THR A 13 -8.56 0.94 -4.76
C THR A 13 -7.33 1.07 -5.66
N HIS A 14 -6.14 1.28 -5.09
CA HIS A 14 -4.93 1.59 -5.83
C HIS A 14 -4.58 0.53 -6.90
N VAL A 15 -4.75 -0.75 -6.56
CA VAL A 15 -4.54 -1.85 -7.52
C VAL A 15 -5.56 -1.78 -8.67
N ALA A 16 -6.85 -1.59 -8.36
CA ALA A 16 -7.88 -1.45 -9.39
C ALA A 16 -7.63 -0.22 -10.28
N HIS A 17 -7.13 0.87 -9.70
CA HIS A 17 -6.70 2.05 -10.45
C HIS A 17 -5.55 1.75 -11.42
N HIS A 18 -4.52 0.99 -11.03
CA HIS A 18 -3.45 0.63 -11.97
C HIS A 18 -3.92 -0.32 -13.09
N LEU A 19 -4.86 -1.21 -12.80
CA LEU A 19 -5.46 -2.09 -13.81
C LEU A 19 -6.37 -1.31 -14.79
N PHE A 20 -7.08 -0.29 -14.29
CA PHE A 20 -8.05 0.49 -15.04
C PHE A 20 -7.87 1.99 -14.76
N SER A 21 -6.77 2.58 -15.22
CA SER A 21 -6.36 3.95 -14.85
C SER A 21 -7.33 5.06 -15.28
N THR A 22 -8.17 4.79 -16.29
CA THR A 22 -9.21 5.70 -16.76
C THR A 22 -10.54 5.54 -16.01
N MET A 23 -10.67 4.52 -15.15
CA MET A 23 -11.88 4.30 -14.37
C MET A 23 -12.03 5.39 -13.30
N PRO A 24 -13.21 6.00 -13.17
CA PRO A 24 -13.44 7.02 -12.17
C PRO A 24 -13.59 6.44 -10.76
N HIS A 25 -13.22 7.22 -9.74
CA HIS A 25 -13.13 6.76 -8.36
C HIS A 25 -14.47 6.26 -7.75
N TYR A 26 -15.61 6.69 -8.29
CA TYR A 26 -16.93 6.39 -7.70
C TYR A 26 -17.35 4.91 -7.84
N HIS A 27 -16.82 4.18 -8.83
CA HIS A 27 -16.98 2.71 -8.94
C HIS A 27 -15.72 1.92 -8.57
N ALA A 28 -14.63 2.59 -8.20
CA ALA A 28 -13.36 1.90 -7.95
C ALA A 28 -13.45 0.90 -6.78
N MET A 29 -14.28 1.18 -5.77
CA MET A 29 -14.55 0.25 -4.66
C MET A 29 -15.33 -0.99 -5.10
N GLU A 30 -16.23 -0.85 -6.06
CA GLU A 30 -16.99 -1.97 -6.64
C GLU A 30 -16.06 -2.87 -7.45
N ALA A 31 -15.23 -2.26 -8.31
CA ALA A 31 -14.20 -2.97 -9.06
C ALA A 31 -13.23 -3.71 -8.13
N THR A 32 -12.73 -3.06 -7.06
CA THR A 32 -11.86 -3.71 -6.06
C THR A 32 -12.52 -4.95 -5.46
N LYS A 33 -13.82 -4.90 -5.11
CA LYS A 33 -14.54 -6.05 -4.56
C LYS A 33 -14.67 -7.18 -5.58
N ALA A 34 -14.90 -6.86 -6.84
CA ALA A 34 -15.01 -7.84 -7.92
C ALA A 34 -13.68 -8.52 -8.25
N ILE A 35 -12.55 -7.79 -8.22
CA ILE A 35 -11.23 -8.36 -8.52
C ILE A 35 -10.59 -9.10 -7.34
N ARG A 36 -10.96 -8.76 -6.09
CA ARG A 36 -10.40 -9.38 -4.88
C ARG A 36 -10.42 -10.91 -4.89
N PRO A 37 -11.53 -11.62 -5.23
CA PRO A 37 -11.52 -13.08 -5.31
C PRO A 37 -10.63 -13.63 -6.43
N ILE A 38 -10.37 -12.85 -7.49
CA ILE A 38 -9.47 -13.23 -8.59
C ILE A 38 -8.01 -13.14 -8.14
N LEU A 39 -7.67 -12.10 -7.37
CA LEU A 39 -6.32 -11.89 -6.83
C LEU A 39 -5.93 -12.97 -5.80
N GLY A 40 -6.90 -13.54 -5.07
CA GLY A 40 -6.64 -14.63 -4.13
C GLY A 40 -5.55 -14.27 -3.10
N GLU A 41 -4.48 -15.07 -3.06
CA GLU A 41 -3.33 -14.85 -2.17
C GLU A 41 -2.52 -13.59 -2.49
N TYR A 42 -2.61 -13.08 -3.72
CA TYR A 42 -1.93 -11.83 -4.11
C TYR A 42 -2.63 -10.58 -3.58
N TYR A 43 -3.87 -10.69 -3.07
CA TYR A 43 -4.53 -9.57 -2.42
C TYR A 43 -3.95 -9.35 -1.02
N GLN A 44 -3.15 -8.30 -0.87
CA GLN A 44 -2.52 -7.91 0.39
C GLN A 44 -3.31 -6.79 1.07
N PHE A 45 -3.51 -6.91 2.38
CA PHE A 45 -4.19 -5.90 3.20
C PHE A 45 -3.49 -5.75 4.55
N ASP A 46 -3.08 -4.53 4.90
CA ASP A 46 -2.52 -4.19 6.21
C ASP A 46 -3.59 -3.50 7.08
N PRO A 47 -4.08 -4.13 8.17
CA PRO A 47 -5.03 -3.52 9.09
C PRO A 47 -4.40 -2.53 10.08
N THR A 48 -3.08 -2.29 10.01
CA THR A 48 -2.38 -1.40 10.95
C THR A 48 -2.96 0.01 10.89
N PRO A 49 -3.36 0.62 12.02
CA PRO A 49 -3.84 2.00 12.03
C PRO A 49 -2.80 2.95 11.44
N VAL A 50 -3.24 3.90 10.60
CA VAL A 50 -2.35 4.80 9.84
C VAL A 50 -1.28 5.44 10.73
N ALA A 51 -1.65 6.00 11.89
CA ALA A 51 -0.69 6.61 12.80
C ALA A 51 0.39 5.63 13.30
N LYS A 52 0.03 4.36 13.55
CA LYS A 52 0.97 3.32 13.97
C LYS A 52 1.86 2.88 12.82
N ALA A 53 1.30 2.73 11.61
CA ALA A 53 2.08 2.40 10.42
C ALA A 53 3.10 3.50 10.12
N THR A 54 2.67 4.76 10.09
CA THR A 54 3.54 5.91 9.87
C THR A 54 4.66 5.99 10.91
N TRP A 55 4.35 5.79 12.19
CA TRP A 55 5.37 5.77 13.24
C TRP A 55 6.36 4.61 13.10
N ARG A 56 5.90 3.43 12.69
CA ARG A 56 6.76 2.28 12.41
C ARG A 56 7.72 2.61 11.26
N GLU A 57 7.21 3.04 10.11
CA GLU A 57 8.06 3.34 8.95
C GLU A 57 9.07 4.46 9.25
N ALA A 58 8.67 5.50 9.98
CA ALA A 58 9.58 6.58 10.37
C ALA A 58 10.74 6.14 11.29
N LYS A 59 10.58 5.02 12.00
CA LYS A 59 11.60 4.49 12.92
C LYS A 59 12.38 3.32 12.36
N GLU A 60 11.78 2.51 11.51
CA GLU A 60 12.41 1.28 10.98
C GLU A 60 13.12 1.54 9.64
N CYS A 61 12.67 2.55 8.87
CA CYS A 61 13.16 2.83 7.52
C CYS A 61 13.97 4.13 7.47
N ILE A 62 15.04 4.23 8.27
CA ILE A 62 15.79 5.49 8.45
C ILE A 62 16.84 5.69 7.34
N TYR A 63 17.59 4.65 7.00
CA TYR A 63 18.58 4.69 5.94
C TYR A 63 18.59 3.38 5.16
N VAL A 64 19.28 3.37 4.03
CA VAL A 64 19.39 2.22 3.14
C VAL A 64 20.84 1.74 3.12
N GLU A 65 21.06 0.45 3.29
CA GLU A 65 22.38 -0.18 3.20
C GLU A 65 22.37 -1.38 2.23
N PRO A 66 23.49 -1.63 1.53
CA PRO A 66 23.58 -2.75 0.60
C PRO A 66 23.77 -4.09 1.35
N GLU A 67 23.16 -5.15 0.81
CA GLU A 67 23.49 -6.53 1.17
C GLU A 67 24.70 -7.00 0.34
N ASP A 68 25.86 -7.12 0.99
CA ASP A 68 27.07 -7.80 0.51
C ASP A 68 27.33 -7.71 -1.01
N ASN A 69 27.30 -6.51 -1.58
CA ASN A 69 27.56 -6.25 -3.02
C ASN A 69 26.70 -7.10 -3.99
N LYS A 70 25.54 -7.61 -3.57
CA LYS A 70 24.60 -8.36 -4.42
C LYS A 70 23.61 -7.47 -5.19
N GLY A 71 23.72 -6.15 -5.04
CA GLY A 71 22.79 -5.18 -5.62
C GLY A 71 21.42 -5.12 -4.91
N VAL A 72 21.26 -5.83 -3.79
CA VAL A 72 20.09 -5.75 -2.92
C VAL A 72 20.34 -4.68 -1.87
N PHE A 73 19.32 -3.88 -1.56
CA PHE A 73 19.39 -2.80 -0.59
C PHE A 73 18.26 -2.97 0.43
N TRP A 74 18.59 -2.80 1.72
CA TRP A 74 17.67 -2.95 2.82
C TRP A 74 17.53 -1.65 3.61
N TYR A 75 16.32 -1.38 4.09
CA TYR A 75 16.09 -0.35 5.09
C TYR A 75 16.59 -0.81 6.46
N ASN A 76 17.28 0.06 7.19
CA ASN A 76 17.75 -0.19 8.56
C ASN A 76 17.58 1.07 9.44
N ASN A 77 17.68 0.85 10.76
CA ASN A 77 17.54 1.84 11.81
C ASN A 77 18.57 1.72 12.95
N LYS A 78 19.54 0.80 12.84
CA LYS A 78 20.60 0.61 13.83
C LYS A 78 21.78 1.52 13.51
N PHE A 79 21.85 2.65 14.21
CA PHE A 79 23.06 3.47 14.30
C PHE A 79 24.12 2.79 15.18
#